data_AF-A0A8G1X8V3-F1
#
_entry.id   AF-A0A8G1X8V3-F1
#
_cell.length_a   1.000
_cell.length_b   1.000
_cell.length_c   1.000
_cell.angle_alpha   90.00
_cell.angle_beta   90.00
_cell.angle_gamma   90.00
#
_symmetry.space_group_name_H-M   'P 1'
#
loop_
_entity.id
_entity.type
_entity.pdbx_description
1 polymer ?
#
loop_
_entity_poly.entity_id
_entity_poly.type
_entity_poly.pdbx_seq_one_letter_code
_entity_poly.pdbx_strand_id
1 'polypeptide(L)'
;MESMGKKKPRPRRSFTPDFKAEIVELCRRGDRSVGQVAKDFDLTETAGRDWVGQAEVDAGERDGLTGDEREELARLRRENRRLREDVDILKRATAFLAQETHPFIEAEKQAGHSVKRACELLQVSRAAFYARRTAIPGPRAVRDAELTEKIAEVHQSSRGSYGSPRVHAALQR
;
A
#
# COMPACT_ATOMS: atom_id res chain seq x y z
N MET A 1 -26.60 25.01 -0.52
CA MET A 1 -26.49 23.96 -1.55
C MET A 1 -26.17 22.67 -0.81
N GLU A 2 -27.21 21.95 -0.38
CA GLU A 2 -27.08 20.79 0.50
C GLU A 2 -26.44 19.62 -0.26
N SER A 3 -25.36 19.08 0.30
CA SER A 3 -24.64 17.93 -0.24
C SER A 3 -25.49 16.67 -0.04
N MET A 4 -26.12 16.19 -1.11
CA MET A 4 -26.83 14.90 -1.11
C MET A 4 -25.84 13.77 -0.78
N GLY A 5 -25.94 13.24 0.45
CA GLY A 5 -25.11 12.13 0.91
C GLY A 5 -25.19 10.93 -0.03
N LYS A 6 -24.03 10.43 -0.48
CA LYS A 6 -23.95 9.27 -1.38
C LYS A 6 -24.64 8.05 -0.76
N LYS A 7 -25.68 7.54 -1.41
CA LYS A 7 -26.43 6.33 -1.01
C LYS A 7 -25.47 5.13 -0.96
N LYS A 8 -25.46 4.40 0.16
CA LYS A 8 -24.57 3.23 0.36
C LYS A 8 -24.85 2.17 -0.72
N PRO A 9 -23.82 1.64 -1.42
CA PRO A 9 -24.03 0.64 -2.46
C PRO A 9 -24.63 -0.64 -1.87
N ARG A 10 -25.56 -1.26 -2.61
CA ARG A 10 -26.18 -2.52 -2.20
C ARG A 10 -25.13 -3.65 -2.21
N PRO A 11 -25.13 -4.54 -1.21
CA PRO A 11 -24.24 -5.70 -1.21
C PRO A 11 -24.50 -6.55 -2.45
N ARG A 12 -23.43 -6.98 -3.12
CA ARG A 12 -23.53 -7.84 -4.30
C ARG A 12 -23.92 -9.25 -3.84
N ARG A 13 -24.90 -9.87 -4.51
CA ARG A 13 -25.19 -11.29 -4.32
C ARG A 13 -23.94 -12.11 -4.67
N SER A 14 -23.60 -13.08 -3.82
CA SER A 14 -22.54 -14.05 -4.05
C SER A 14 -23.15 -15.45 -4.11
N PHE A 15 -22.68 -16.27 -5.03
CA PHE A 15 -23.12 -17.65 -5.22
C PHE A 15 -21.93 -18.58 -5.04
N THR A 16 -22.17 -19.75 -4.43
CA THR A 16 -21.14 -20.77 -4.26
C THR A 16 -20.75 -21.37 -5.63
N PRO A 17 -19.51 -21.88 -5.77
CA PRO A 17 -19.08 -22.55 -7.00
C PRO A 17 -20.00 -23.72 -7.36
N ASP A 18 -20.36 -24.55 -6.38
CA ASP A 18 -21.23 -25.72 -6.58
C ASP A 18 -22.61 -25.34 -7.11
N PHE A 19 -23.20 -24.28 -6.57
CA PHE A 19 -24.49 -23.77 -7.05
C PHE A 19 -24.39 -23.29 -8.51
N LYS A 20 -23.31 -22.60 -8.88
CA LYS A 20 -23.12 -22.17 -10.27
C LYS A 20 -22.96 -23.37 -11.20
N ALA A 21 -22.22 -24.40 -10.77
CA ALA A 21 -22.02 -25.62 -11.54
C ALA A 21 -23.34 -26.37 -11.77
N GLU A 22 -24.19 -26.49 -10.74
CA GLU A 22 -25.52 -27.09 -10.85
C GLU A 22 -26.39 -26.34 -11.87
N ILE A 23 -26.44 -25.01 -11.79
CA ILE A 23 -27.22 -24.19 -12.74
C ILE A 23 -26.71 -24.36 -14.18
N VAL A 24 -25.39 -24.40 -14.37
CA VAL A 24 -24.78 -24.64 -15.68
C VAL A 24 -25.15 -26.02 -16.20
N GLU A 25 -25.06 -27.06 -15.38
CA GLU A 25 -25.44 -28.42 -15.75
C GLU A 25 -26.90 -28.50 -16.17
N LEU A 26 -27.81 -27.92 -15.38
CA LEU A 26 -29.24 -27.85 -15.70
C LEU A 26 -29.53 -27.12 -17.01
N CYS A 27 -28.76 -26.08 -17.32
CA CYS A 27 -28.87 -25.37 -18.60
C CYS A 27 -28.33 -26.19 -19.78
N ARG A 28 -27.21 -26.91 -19.59
CA ARG A 28 -26.57 -27.73 -20.64
C ARG A 28 -27.34 -29.01 -20.97
N ARG A 29 -28.07 -29.56 -20.00
CA ARG A 29 -28.93 -30.74 -20.19
C ARG A 29 -30.02 -30.51 -21.26
N GLY A 30 -30.43 -29.26 -21.50
CA GLY A 30 -31.31 -28.88 -22.61
C GLY A 30 -32.81 -29.06 -22.38
N ASP A 31 -33.21 -29.64 -21.24
CA ASP A 31 -34.63 -29.86 -20.90
C ASP A 31 -35.41 -28.55 -20.62
N ARG A 32 -34.70 -27.47 -20.32
CA ARG A 32 -35.25 -26.14 -20.01
C ARG A 32 -34.39 -25.05 -20.64
N SER A 33 -35.02 -23.93 -21.02
CA SER A 33 -34.27 -22.75 -21.47
C SER A 33 -33.53 -22.10 -20.31
N VAL A 34 -32.41 -21.43 -20.60
CA VAL A 34 -31.63 -20.66 -19.60
C VAL A 34 -32.51 -19.65 -18.85
N GLY A 35 -33.45 -19.02 -19.54
CA GLY A 35 -34.41 -18.09 -18.92
C GLY A 35 -35.39 -18.78 -17.96
N GLN A 36 -35.80 -20.02 -18.24
CA GLN A 36 -36.65 -20.77 -17.31
C GLN A 36 -35.85 -21.20 -16.07
N VAL A 37 -34.65 -21.74 -16.25
CA VAL A 37 -33.77 -22.09 -15.13
C VAL A 37 -33.48 -20.86 -14.27
N ALA A 38 -33.15 -19.73 -14.88
CA ALA A 38 -32.90 -18.50 -14.11
C ALA A 38 -34.11 -18.08 -13.26
N LYS A 39 -35.34 -18.18 -13.79
CA LYS A 39 -36.57 -17.86 -13.03
C LYS A 39 -36.80 -18.82 -11.86
N ASP A 40 -36.61 -20.12 -12.08
CA ASP A 40 -36.81 -21.16 -11.05
C ASP A 40 -35.92 -20.92 -9.82
N PHE A 41 -34.73 -20.33 -10.02
CA PHE A 41 -33.73 -20.08 -8.98
C PHE A 41 -33.59 -18.60 -8.56
N ASP A 42 -34.55 -17.73 -8.92
CA ASP A 42 -34.52 -16.28 -8.63
C ASP A 42 -33.23 -15.57 -9.10
N LEU A 43 -32.80 -15.92 -10.31
CA LEU A 43 -31.64 -15.36 -11.00
C LEU A 43 -32.07 -14.48 -12.19
N THR A 44 -31.22 -13.51 -12.52
CA THR A 44 -31.33 -12.80 -13.80
C THR A 44 -30.89 -13.71 -14.94
N GLU A 45 -31.63 -13.76 -16.05
CA GLU A 45 -31.28 -14.59 -17.21
C GLU A 45 -29.87 -14.31 -17.74
N THR A 46 -29.40 -13.05 -17.66
CA THR A 46 -28.02 -12.68 -18.00
C THR A 46 -27.00 -13.43 -17.18
N ALA A 47 -27.21 -13.61 -15.87
CA ALA A 47 -26.31 -14.37 -15.01
C ALA A 47 -26.23 -15.85 -15.43
N GLY A 48 -27.37 -16.44 -15.79
CA GLY A 48 -27.40 -17.82 -16.32
C GLY A 48 -26.62 -17.94 -17.63
N ARG A 49 -26.82 -17.02 -18.58
CA ARG A 49 -26.07 -17.00 -19.85
C ARG A 49 -24.57 -16.78 -19.63
N ASP A 50 -24.19 -15.87 -18.73
CA ASP A 50 -22.79 -15.58 -18.42
C ASP A 50 -22.09 -16.80 -17.81
N TRP A 51 -22.76 -17.55 -16.93
CA TRP A 51 -22.17 -18.75 -16.32
C TRP A 51 -22.04 -19.89 -17.32
N VAL A 52 -23.03 -20.12 -18.18
CA VAL A 52 -22.93 -21.11 -19.26
C VAL A 52 -21.82 -20.73 -20.23
N GLY A 53 -21.75 -19.46 -20.63
CA GLY A 53 -20.71 -18.99 -21.53
C GLY A 53 -19.30 -19.09 -20.94
N GLN A 54 -19.14 -18.83 -19.63
CA GLN A 54 -17.86 -19.04 -18.96
C GLN A 54 -17.51 -20.52 -18.84
N ALA A 55 -18.48 -21.40 -18.59
CA ALA A 55 -18.24 -22.85 -18.55
C ALA A 55 -17.86 -23.42 -19.93
N GLU A 56 -18.40 -22.88 -21.02
CA GLU A 56 -17.98 -23.22 -22.39
C GLU A 56 -16.53 -22.78 -22.65
N VAL A 57 -16.13 -21.60 -22.14
CA VAL A 57 -14.73 -21.14 -22.22
C VAL A 57 -13.81 -22.03 -21.38
N ASP A 58 -14.22 -22.36 -20.15
CA ASP A 58 -13.44 -23.21 -19.24
C ASP A 58 -13.29 -24.64 -19.80
N ALA A 59 -14.26 -25.11 -20.58
CA ALA A 59 -14.20 -26.39 -21.30
C ALA A 59 -13.43 -26.33 -22.64
N GLY A 60 -12.99 -25.15 -23.08
CA GLY A 60 -12.32 -24.95 -24.36
C GLY A 60 -13.23 -25.02 -25.59
N GLU A 61 -14.54 -24.91 -25.39
CA GLU A 61 -15.56 -24.92 -26.45
C GLU A 61 -15.79 -23.51 -27.05
N ARG A 62 -15.35 -22.46 -26.35
CA ARG A 62 -15.42 -21.08 -26.79
C ARG A 62 -14.12 -20.34 -26.48
N ASP A 63 -13.72 -19.44 -27.38
CA ASP A 63 -12.59 -18.54 -27.15
C ASP A 63 -12.83 -17.60 -25.96
N GLY A 64 -11.85 -17.49 -25.07
CA GLY A 64 -11.89 -16.57 -23.94
C GLY A 64 -10.86 -16.94 -22.88
N LEU A 65 -10.75 -16.09 -21.86
CA LEU A 65 -9.97 -16.42 -20.67
C LEU A 65 -10.79 -17.31 -19.75
N THR A 66 -10.19 -18.42 -19.32
CA THR A 66 -10.77 -19.30 -18.31
C THR A 66 -10.89 -18.57 -16.96
N GLY A 67 -11.71 -19.10 -16.05
CA GLY A 67 -11.82 -18.60 -14.69
C GLY A 67 -10.46 -18.50 -13.99
N ASP A 68 -9.65 -19.55 -14.14
CA ASP A 68 -8.31 -19.66 -13.55
C ASP A 68 -7.34 -18.63 -14.15
N GLU A 69 -7.34 -18.47 -15.47
CA GLU A 69 -6.51 -17.46 -16.15
C GLU A 69 -6.89 -16.03 -15.75
N ARG A 70 -8.19 -15.75 -15.56
CA ARG A 70 -8.66 -14.44 -15.08
C ARG A 70 -8.22 -14.17 -13.65
N GLU A 71 -8.29 -15.18 -12.78
CA GLU A 71 -7.84 -15.06 -11.40
C GLU A 71 -6.33 -14.80 -11.34
N GLU A 72 -5.57 -15.56 -12.12
CA GLU A 72 -4.12 -15.41 -12.22
C GLU A 72 -3.74 -14.04 -12.77
N LEU A 73 -4.38 -13.60 -13.85
CA LEU A 73 -4.16 -12.28 -14.42
C LEU A 73 -4.49 -11.18 -13.42
N ALA A 74 -5.56 -11.34 -12.63
CA ALA A 74 -5.90 -10.39 -11.58
C ALA A 74 -4.86 -10.38 -10.45
N ARG A 75 -4.34 -11.55 -10.05
CA ARG A 75 -3.26 -11.69 -9.07
C ARG A 75 -2.00 -11.00 -9.55
N LEU A 76 -1.54 -11.34 -10.76
CA LEU A 76 -0.33 -10.76 -11.37
C LEU A 76 -0.47 -9.25 -11.55
N ARG A 77 -1.63 -8.74 -11.96
CA ARG A 77 -1.85 -7.28 -12.07
C ARG A 77 -1.78 -6.58 -10.73
N ARG A 78 -2.30 -7.18 -9.65
CA ARG A 78 -2.18 -6.64 -8.29
C ARG A 78 -0.73 -6.64 -7.82
N GLU A 79 -0.01 -7.73 -8.05
CA GLU A 79 1.40 -7.85 -7.71
C GLU A 79 2.27 -6.88 -8.50
N ASN A 80 2.08 -6.78 -9.82
CA ASN A 80 2.83 -5.87 -10.67
C ASN A 80 2.62 -4.41 -10.26
N ARG A 81 1.39 -4.03 -9.88
CA ARG A 81 1.11 -2.70 -9.32
C ARG A 81 1.91 -2.45 -8.04
N ARG A 82 1.92 -3.41 -7.12
CA ARG A 82 2.69 -3.34 -5.88
C ARG A 82 4.19 -3.22 -6.15
N LEU A 83 4.74 -4.08 -7.00
CA LEU A 83 6.16 -4.06 -7.36
C LEU A 83 6.57 -2.75 -8.03
N ARG A 84 5.73 -2.18 -8.89
CA ARG A 84 5.98 -0.86 -9.48
C ARG A 84 6.05 0.23 -8.41
N GLU A 85 5.12 0.23 -7.46
CA GLU A 85 5.16 1.18 -6.33
C GLU A 85 6.43 1.00 -5.50
N ASP A 86 6.82 -0.25 -5.21
CA ASP A 86 8.03 -0.56 -4.46
C ASP A 86 9.30 -0.07 -5.16
N VAL A 87 9.39 -0.30 -6.48
CA VAL A 87 10.50 0.18 -7.30
C VAL A 87 10.57 1.70 -7.30
N ASP A 88 9.42 2.39 -7.39
CA ASP A 88 9.38 3.86 -7.32
C ASP A 88 9.86 4.39 -5.97
N ILE A 89 9.43 3.77 -4.86
CA ILE A 89 9.92 4.12 -3.51
C ILE A 89 11.44 3.91 -3.44
N LEU A 90 11.96 2.77 -3.89
CA LEU A 90 13.39 2.47 -3.84
C LEU A 90 14.21 3.39 -4.73
N LYS A 91 13.72 3.75 -5.93
CA LYS A 91 14.39 4.74 -6.79
C LYS A 91 14.49 6.10 -6.11
N ARG A 92 13.42 6.56 -5.46
CA ARG A 92 13.48 7.81 -4.67
C ARG A 92 14.42 7.68 -3.48
N ALA A 93 14.44 6.54 -2.81
CA ALA A 93 15.39 6.27 -1.72
C ALA A 93 16.84 6.35 -2.22
N THR A 94 17.14 5.84 -3.42
CA THR A 94 18.48 5.96 -4.01
C THR A 94 18.86 7.38 -4.40
N ALA A 95 17.91 8.22 -4.78
CA ALA A 95 18.18 9.67 -4.93
C ALA A 95 18.44 10.34 -3.58
N PHE A 96 17.86 9.79 -2.50
CA PHE A 96 18.01 10.25 -1.13
C PHE A 96 19.22 9.68 -0.40
N LEU A 97 20.05 8.84 -1.04
CA LEU A 97 21.16 8.08 -0.40
C LEU A 97 22.25 8.97 0.24
N ALA A 98 22.20 10.28 0.06
CA ALA A 98 23.02 11.26 0.77
C ALA A 98 22.43 11.69 2.14
N GLN A 99 21.21 11.27 2.50
CA GLN A 99 20.51 11.66 3.73
C GLN A 99 20.20 10.45 4.63
N GLU A 100 19.90 10.74 5.90
CA GLU A 100 19.46 9.74 6.87
C GLU A 100 18.17 9.02 6.44
N THR A 101 18.05 7.73 6.80
CA THR A 101 16.91 6.86 6.42
C THR A 101 15.55 7.30 7.00
N HIS A 102 15.55 7.96 8.17
CA HIS A 102 14.31 8.37 8.83
C HIS A 102 13.61 9.57 8.15
N PRO A 103 14.32 10.67 7.80
CA PRO A 103 13.78 11.74 6.96
C PRO A 103 13.12 11.27 5.66
N PHE A 104 13.73 10.28 4.99
CA PHE A 104 13.14 9.69 3.78
C PHE A 104 11.77 9.06 4.05
N ILE A 105 11.64 8.26 5.11
CA ILE A 105 10.36 7.60 5.47
C ILE A 105 9.27 8.65 5.80
N GLU A 106 9.63 9.79 6.39
CA GLU A 106 8.68 10.90 6.60
C GLU A 106 8.28 11.57 5.28
N ALA A 107 9.20 11.76 4.34
CA ALA A 107 8.89 12.31 3.01
C ALA A 107 7.95 11.38 2.24
N GLU A 108 8.18 10.07 2.26
CA GLU A 108 7.31 9.08 1.63
C GLU A 108 5.90 9.06 2.26
N LYS A 109 5.81 9.22 3.58
CA LYS A 109 4.53 9.37 4.28
C LYS A 109 3.78 10.61 3.80
N GLN A 110 4.47 11.74 3.62
CA GLN A 110 3.88 12.99 3.13
C GLN A 110 3.44 12.87 1.67
N ALA A 111 4.15 12.08 0.86
CA ALA A 111 3.77 11.73 -0.51
C ALA A 111 2.58 10.74 -0.59
N GLY A 112 2.05 10.27 0.55
CA GLY A 112 0.89 9.38 0.62
C GLY A 112 1.23 7.89 0.58
N HIS A 113 2.51 7.52 0.62
CA HIS A 113 2.93 6.12 0.63
C HIS A 113 2.81 5.49 2.03
N SER A 114 2.66 4.16 2.05
CA SER A 114 2.56 3.40 3.29
C SER A 114 3.89 3.40 4.04
N VAL A 115 3.90 3.98 5.25
CA VAL A 115 5.06 3.93 6.18
C VAL A 115 5.49 2.49 6.43
N LYS A 116 4.53 1.57 6.59
CA LYS A 116 4.83 0.15 6.79
C LYS A 116 5.65 -0.38 5.62
N ARG A 117 5.24 -0.06 4.39
CA ARG A 117 5.91 -0.55 3.18
C ARG A 117 7.30 0.07 3.01
N ALA A 118 7.44 1.38 3.24
CA ALA A 118 8.73 2.06 3.22
C ALA A 118 9.71 1.47 4.25
N CYS A 119 9.27 1.23 5.49
CA CYS A 119 10.07 0.54 6.51
C CYS A 119 10.52 -0.87 6.07
N GLU A 120 9.60 -1.66 5.50
CA GLU A 120 9.93 -3.01 4.99
C GLU A 120 10.98 -2.97 3.87
N LEU A 121 10.82 -2.07 2.90
CA LEU A 121 11.72 -1.93 1.76
C LEU A 121 13.12 -1.46 2.16
N LEU A 122 13.21 -0.58 3.16
CA LEU A 122 14.46 -0.03 3.67
C LEU A 122 15.06 -0.85 4.82
N GLN A 123 14.43 -1.97 5.18
CA GLN A 123 14.84 -2.83 6.29
C GLN A 123 14.95 -2.09 7.65
N VAL A 124 14.09 -1.11 7.87
CA VAL A 124 14.00 -0.36 9.14
C VAL A 124 12.86 -0.91 9.98
N SER A 125 13.11 -1.10 11.27
CA SER A 125 12.04 -1.44 12.21
C SER A 125 11.01 -0.30 12.29
N ARG A 126 9.75 -0.60 11.95
CA ARG A 126 8.64 0.35 12.09
C ARG A 126 8.52 0.86 13.53
N ALA A 127 8.74 0.00 14.52
CA ALA A 127 8.70 0.39 15.93
C ALA A 127 9.82 1.38 16.26
N ALA A 128 11.05 1.12 15.79
CA ALA A 128 12.17 2.04 15.97
C ALA A 128 11.94 3.38 15.25
N PHE A 129 11.34 3.37 14.07
CA PHE A 129 10.96 4.58 13.34
C PHE A 129 10.03 5.47 14.18
N TYR A 130 8.92 4.91 14.66
CA TYR A 130 7.98 5.67 15.49
C TYR A 130 8.58 6.07 16.85
N ALA A 131 9.33 5.17 17.50
CA ALA A 131 10.00 5.46 18.76
C ALA A 131 10.96 6.64 18.63
N ARG A 132 11.79 6.70 17.57
CA ARG A 132 12.69 7.82 17.30
C ARG A 132 11.92 9.08 16.96
N ARG A 133 10.85 8.98 16.17
CA ARG A 133 9.99 10.12 15.78
C ARG A 133 9.34 10.79 17.00
N THR A 134 8.92 10.00 17.99
CA THR A 134 8.26 10.51 19.20
C THR A 134 9.19 10.57 20.41
N ALA A 135 10.50 10.33 20.21
CA ALA A 135 11.45 10.29 21.31
C ALA A 135 11.56 11.68 21.94
N ILE A 136 11.32 11.75 23.25
CA ILE A 136 11.68 12.93 24.04
C ILE A 136 13.18 12.84 24.29
N PRO A 137 13.97 13.87 23.93
CA PRO A 137 15.41 13.86 24.20
C PRO A 137 15.67 13.65 25.69
N GLY A 138 16.56 12.71 26.02
CA GLY A 138 16.96 12.49 27.42
C GLY A 138 17.73 13.69 27.97
N PRO A 139 17.89 13.80 29.31
CA PRO A 139 18.57 14.95 29.93
C PRO A 139 19.99 15.22 29.42
N ARG A 140 20.73 14.17 29.03
CA ARG A 140 22.06 14.32 28.39
C ARG A 140 21.94 14.90 26.99
N ALA A 141 21.03 14.38 26.16
CA ALA A 141 20.84 14.86 24.79
C ALA A 141 20.39 16.33 24.77
N VAL A 142 19.55 16.75 25.72
CA VAL A 142 19.19 18.17 25.90
C VAL A 142 20.43 19.01 26.22
N ARG A 143 21.22 18.60 27.22
CA ARG A 143 22.47 19.31 27.57
C ARG A 143 23.48 19.34 26.43
N ASP A 144 23.61 18.27 25.67
CA ASP A 144 24.53 18.19 24.54
C ASP A 144 24.08 19.13 23.41
N ALA A 145 22.77 19.25 23.18
CA ALA A 145 22.20 20.21 22.22
C ALA A 145 22.46 21.66 22.67
N GLU A 146 22.18 21.98 23.94
CA GLU A 146 22.47 23.30 24.53
C GLU A 146 23.97 23.62 24.46
N LEU A 147 24.84 22.65 24.76
CA LEU A 147 26.28 22.81 24.68
C LEU A 147 26.75 23.02 23.23
N THR A 148 26.14 22.31 22.29
CA THR A 148 26.44 22.46 20.85
C THR A 148 26.08 23.86 20.36
N GLU A 149 24.95 24.43 20.77
CA GLU A 149 24.58 25.81 20.47
C GLU A 149 25.60 26.81 21.03
N LYS A 150 26.01 26.65 22.29
CA LYS A 150 27.04 27.50 22.92
C LYS A 150 28.40 27.39 22.21
N ILE A 151 28.80 26.17 21.83
CA ILE A 151 30.02 25.93 21.04
C ILE A 151 29.94 26.69 19.72
N ALA A 152 28.81 26.59 19.01
CA ALA A 152 28.60 27.26 17.73
C ALA A 152 28.64 28.79 17.88
N GLU A 153 28.03 29.35 18.92
CA GLU A 153 28.03 30.78 19.20
C GLU A 153 29.45 31.32 19.48
N VAL A 154 30.24 30.63 20.32
CA VAL A 154 31.65 30.99 20.60
C VAL A 154 32.50 30.89 19.33
N HIS A 155 32.29 29.85 18.53
CA HIS A 155 32.99 29.68 17.26
C HIS A 155 32.62 30.79 16.26
N GLN A 156 31.34 31.17 16.18
CA GLN A 156 30.87 32.19 15.26
C GLN A 156 31.29 33.61 15.69
N SER A 157 31.21 33.93 16.98
CA SER A 157 31.66 35.22 17.54
C SER A 157 33.17 35.44 17.39
N SER A 158 33.96 34.36 17.45
CA SER A 158 35.39 34.38 17.12
C SER A 158 35.68 34.33 15.62
N ARG A 159 34.66 34.40 14.75
CA ARG A 159 34.76 34.32 13.29
C ARG A 159 35.49 33.06 12.80
N GLY A 160 35.34 31.95 13.52
CA GLY A 160 35.98 30.67 13.22
C GLY A 160 37.47 30.60 13.55
N SER A 161 38.02 31.59 14.26
CA SER A 161 39.44 31.58 14.66
C SER A 161 39.71 30.70 15.88
N TYR A 162 38.70 30.43 16.72
CA TYR A 162 38.85 29.58 17.90
C TYR A 162 38.64 28.12 17.55
N GLY A 163 39.71 27.31 17.68
CA GLY A 163 39.61 25.85 17.66
C GLY A 163 39.12 25.28 19.00
N SER A 164 38.95 23.95 19.04
CA SER A 164 38.40 23.20 20.20
C SER A 164 38.96 23.62 21.57
N PRO A 165 40.29 23.74 21.79
CA PRO A 165 40.83 24.13 23.10
C PRO A 165 40.39 25.54 23.56
N ARG A 166 40.29 26.49 22.63
CA ARG A 166 39.89 27.88 22.92
C ARG A 166 38.40 28.02 23.12
N VAL A 167 37.60 27.27 22.36
CA VAL A 167 36.16 27.19 22.58
C VAL A 167 35.87 26.57 23.94
N HIS A 168 36.54 25.48 24.31
CA HIS A 168 36.39 24.87 25.63
C HIS A 168 36.78 25.84 26.77
N ALA A 169 37.89 26.56 26.64
CA ALA A 169 38.29 27.56 27.61
C ALA A 169 37.29 28.72 27.75
N ALA A 170 36.61 29.10 26.67
CA ALA A 170 35.56 30.12 26.71
C ALA A 170 34.25 29.62 27.34
N LEU A 171 33.95 28.33 27.25
CA LEU A 171 32.77 27.70 27.87
C LEU A 171 32.91 27.46 29.39
N GLN A 172 34.14 27.51 29.90
CA GLN A 172 34.48 27.31 31.32
C GLN A 172 34.55 28.62 32.13
N ARG A 173 34.29 29.77 31.48
CA ARG A 173 34.26 31.10 32.10
C ARG A 173 32.83 31.50 32.46
#